data_AF-A0AAV0H9K1-F1
#
_entry.id   AF-A0AAV0H9K1-F1
#
_cell.length_a   1.000
_cell.length_b   1.000
_cell.length_c   1.000
_cell.angle_alpha   90.00
_cell.angle_beta   90.00
_cell.angle_gamma   90.00
#
_symmetry.space_group_name_H-M   'P 1'
#
loop_
_entity.id
_entity.type
_entity.pdbx_description
1 polymer ?
#
loop_
_entity_poly.entity_id
_entity_poly.type
_entity_poly.pdbx_seq_one_letter_code
_entity_poly.pdbx_strand_id
1 'polypeptide(L)'
;MDALRKQASRLREQVAKQQQAVIKQFSASGYESSDSLVIDEVELQRHQQLEKLYRTTRAGRDFQKDIIRAAEALTAIGYKHIEAGTKLSEDCCRYGTENISDTMLAKAAAIYGDARKHVEKETEDLNGLLAAQVLDPLRAMVTGTPLEDARHLAQRYSRMRQEAEVQATEVSKRQARVRESPIPENVAKLHAAEAKMQELKANMAVLGKEASAALAAVEAQQQRLTFQRLVSLVPLLPTTSVQVLWLMALFYMQMISDKQQREAAPPVIPSTVTPLENGSEKTTYFLAEATHPFYAESDKELSLAVGDFIVVRKVMPSGWSEGECKGKSGWFPSAYVERRQRIPTAN
;
A
#
# COMPACT_ATOMS: atom_id res chain seq x y z
N MET A 1 7.65 27.85 35.10
CA MET A 1 7.40 27.78 33.64
C MET A 1 6.90 29.10 33.06
N ASP A 2 5.96 29.80 33.68
CA ASP A 2 5.42 31.06 33.11
C ASP A 2 6.35 32.27 33.18
N ALA A 3 7.27 32.32 34.15
CA ALA A 3 8.30 33.36 34.21
C ALA A 3 9.25 33.30 32.99
N LEU A 4 9.64 32.08 32.57
CA LEU A 4 10.48 31.85 31.39
C LEU A 4 9.74 32.21 30.09
N ARG A 5 8.43 31.94 30.00
CA ARG A 5 7.60 32.35 28.85
C ARG A 5 7.49 33.87 28.74
N LYS A 6 7.27 34.58 29.86
CA LYS A 6 7.24 36.06 29.89
C LYS A 6 8.59 36.68 29.54
N GLN A 7 9.70 36.04 29.93
CA GLN A 7 11.03 36.49 29.57
C GLN A 7 11.31 36.28 28.08
N ALA A 8 10.90 35.14 27.52
CA ALA A 8 11.00 34.86 26.09
C ALA A 8 10.14 35.81 25.23
N SER A 9 8.93 36.16 25.68
CA SER A 9 8.07 37.12 24.97
C SER A 9 8.66 38.53 24.97
N ARG A 10 9.23 38.97 26.10
CA ARG A 10 9.93 40.26 26.20
C ARG A 10 11.15 40.30 25.28
N LEU A 11 11.93 39.22 25.24
CA LEU A 11 13.10 39.14 24.36
C LEU A 11 12.69 39.22 22.87
N ARG A 12 11.61 38.53 22.48
CA ARG A 12 11.06 38.59 21.11
C ARG A 12 10.62 40.00 20.73
N GLU A 13 9.95 40.70 21.65
CA GLU A 13 9.48 42.06 21.41
C GLU A 13 10.65 43.06 21.32
N GLN A 14 11.70 42.85 22.11
CA GLN A 14 12.93 43.64 22.06
C GLN A 14 13.70 43.43 20.75
N VAL A 15 13.78 42.18 20.27
CA VAL A 15 14.37 41.83 18.97
C VAL A 15 13.56 42.43 17.82
N ALA A 16 12.22 42.38 17.88
CA ALA A 16 11.37 42.99 16.87
C ALA A 16 11.57 44.52 16.80
N LYS A 17 11.64 45.20 17.96
CA LYS A 17 11.94 46.64 18.02
C LYS A 17 13.33 46.98 17.49
N GLN A 18 14.35 46.16 17.78
CA GLN A 18 15.69 46.33 17.23
C GLN A 18 15.72 46.12 15.72
N GLN A 19 15.05 45.09 15.19
CA GLN A 19 14.94 44.87 13.75
C GLN A 19 14.25 46.06 13.06
N GLN A 20 13.18 46.60 13.65
CA GLN A 20 12.49 47.78 13.12
C GLN A 20 13.33 49.06 13.22
N ALA A 21 14.13 49.21 14.27
CA ALA A 21 15.06 50.33 14.40
C ALA A 21 16.19 50.25 13.36
N VAL A 22 16.72 49.04 13.10
CA VAL A 22 17.73 48.79 12.06
C VAL A 22 17.14 49.06 10.67
N ILE A 23 15.93 48.58 10.37
CA ILE A 23 15.24 48.87 9.10
C ILE A 23 15.03 50.38 8.94
N LYS A 24 14.63 51.08 10.02
CA LYS A 24 14.50 52.55 10.00
C LYS A 24 15.84 53.26 9.80
N GLN A 25 16.93 52.72 10.32
CA GLN A 25 18.26 53.28 10.16
C GLN A 25 18.78 53.12 8.72
N PHE A 26 18.40 52.04 8.04
CA PHE A 26 18.63 51.86 6.60
C PHE A 26 17.68 52.70 5.72
N SER A 27 16.48 53.05 6.21
CA SER A 27 15.54 53.90 5.46
C SER A 27 15.69 55.41 5.73
N ALA A 28 16.50 55.83 6.70
CA ALA A 28 16.57 57.22 7.17
C ALA A 28 17.86 57.97 6.81
N SER A 29 18.83 57.37 6.09
CA SER A 29 19.90 58.17 5.46
C SER A 29 19.34 58.82 4.19
N GLY A 30 18.82 60.02 4.35
CA GLY A 30 18.07 60.75 3.32
C GLY A 30 18.90 61.12 2.09
N TYR A 31 18.25 61.07 0.93
CA TYR A 31 18.03 62.22 0.05
C TYR A 31 16.96 61.82 -0.96
N GLU A 32 15.92 62.63 -1.05
CA GLU A 32 15.03 62.87 -2.19
C GLU A 32 14.66 61.69 -3.11
N SER A 33 13.35 61.38 -3.16
CA SER A 33 12.60 61.03 -4.38
C SER A 33 13.46 60.64 -5.58
N SER A 34 14.18 59.54 -5.46
CA SER A 34 14.97 59.01 -6.55
C SER A 34 14.08 57.92 -7.15
N ASP A 35 13.61 58.19 -8.34
CA ASP A 35 13.06 57.25 -9.32
C ASP A 35 14.07 56.13 -9.71
N SER A 36 15.05 55.86 -8.83
CA SER A 36 16.19 54.96 -9.00
C SER A 36 16.26 53.83 -7.94
N LEU A 37 15.14 53.49 -7.29
CA LEU A 37 14.94 52.11 -6.82
C LEU A 37 14.53 51.27 -8.04
N VAL A 38 15.53 50.90 -8.85
CA VAL A 38 15.38 50.45 -10.25
C VAL A 38 14.67 49.09 -10.41
N ILE A 39 14.38 48.38 -9.32
CA ILE A 39 13.50 47.21 -9.31
C ILE A 39 12.18 47.61 -8.66
N ASP A 40 11.15 47.75 -9.48
CA ASP A 40 9.77 48.02 -9.08
C ASP A 40 9.33 47.05 -7.96
N GLU A 41 8.68 47.54 -6.91
CA GLU A 41 8.17 46.69 -5.81
C GLU A 41 7.28 45.55 -6.34
N VAL A 42 6.55 45.82 -7.43
CA VAL A 42 5.73 44.83 -8.15
C VAL A 42 6.59 43.75 -8.82
N GLU A 43 7.77 44.09 -9.32
CA GLU A 43 8.73 43.15 -9.91
C GLU A 43 9.32 42.25 -8.82
N LEU A 44 9.74 42.85 -7.70
CA LEU A 44 10.31 42.11 -6.58
C LEU A 44 9.31 41.09 -6.02
N GLN A 45 8.04 41.49 -5.83
CA GLN A 45 6.98 40.57 -5.42
C GLN A 45 6.78 39.42 -6.43
N ARG A 46 6.82 39.73 -7.74
CA ARG A 46 6.68 38.72 -8.80
C ARG A 46 7.85 37.74 -8.82
N HIS A 47 9.08 38.23 -8.65
CA HIS A 47 10.25 37.39 -8.53
C HIS A 47 10.16 36.46 -7.32
N GLN A 48 9.80 36.98 -6.14
CA GLN A 48 9.60 36.17 -4.94
C GLN A 48 8.51 35.11 -5.12
N GLN A 49 7.39 35.46 -5.77
CA GLN A 49 6.33 34.52 -6.10
C GLN A 49 6.84 33.41 -7.03
N LEU A 50 7.58 33.77 -8.09
CA LEU A 50 8.17 32.80 -9.01
C LEU A 50 9.17 31.88 -8.34
N GLU A 51 10.04 32.39 -7.46
CA GLU A 51 10.94 31.55 -6.68
C GLU A 51 10.18 30.55 -5.80
N LYS A 52 9.13 31.02 -5.11
CA LYS A 52 8.28 30.16 -4.29
C LYS A 52 7.67 29.05 -5.14
N LEU A 53 7.02 29.40 -6.24
CA LEU A 53 6.40 28.46 -7.16
C LEU A 53 7.40 27.46 -7.75
N TYR A 54 8.61 27.92 -8.10
CA TYR A 54 9.67 27.05 -8.60
C TYR A 54 10.10 26.03 -7.54
N ARG A 55 10.28 26.46 -6.29
CA ARG A 55 10.64 25.59 -5.17
C ARG A 55 9.52 24.58 -4.87
N THR A 56 8.26 25.01 -4.84
CA THR A 56 7.13 24.12 -4.52
C THR A 56 6.84 23.12 -5.62
N THR A 57 6.89 23.52 -6.90
CA THR A 57 6.74 22.59 -8.04
C THR A 57 7.89 21.58 -8.12
N ARG A 58 9.11 21.98 -7.74
CA ARG A 58 10.24 21.07 -7.58
C ARG A 58 9.99 20.06 -6.46
N ALA A 59 9.65 20.54 -5.26
CA ALA A 59 9.36 19.67 -4.11
C ALA A 59 8.20 18.70 -4.41
N GLY A 60 7.14 19.18 -5.07
CA GLY A 60 6.01 18.36 -5.51
C GLY A 60 6.44 17.24 -6.46
N ARG A 61 7.27 17.56 -7.47
CA ARG A 61 7.82 16.54 -8.37
C ARG A 61 8.69 15.52 -7.64
N ASP A 62 9.54 15.96 -6.72
CA ASP A 62 10.43 15.07 -5.98
C ASP A 62 9.62 14.12 -5.08
N PHE A 63 8.61 14.63 -4.38
CA PHE A 63 7.68 13.80 -3.61
C PHE A 63 6.90 12.81 -4.49
N GLN A 64 6.43 13.21 -5.67
CA GLN A 64 5.78 12.31 -6.63
C GLN A 64 6.72 11.17 -7.06
N LYS A 65 8.01 11.46 -7.28
CA LYS A 65 9.02 10.43 -7.58
C LYS A 65 9.24 9.48 -6.40
N ASP A 66 9.19 9.97 -5.18
CA ASP A 66 9.31 9.13 -3.99
C ASP A 66 8.13 8.15 -3.88
N ILE A 67 6.91 8.63 -4.13
CA ILE A 67 5.72 7.77 -4.21
C ILE A 67 5.87 6.71 -5.31
N ILE A 68 6.29 7.12 -6.51
CA ILE A 68 6.49 6.20 -7.64
C ILE A 68 7.49 5.10 -7.27
N ARG A 69 8.66 5.47 -6.72
CA ARG A 69 9.69 4.50 -6.32
C ARG A 69 9.21 3.54 -5.25
N ALA A 70 8.47 4.04 -4.25
CA ALA A 70 7.91 3.19 -3.20
C ALA A 70 6.86 2.21 -3.75
N ALA A 71 5.94 2.70 -4.60
CA ALA A 71 4.94 1.86 -5.23
C ALA A 71 5.56 0.82 -6.18
N GLU A 72 6.59 1.17 -6.95
CA GLU A 72 7.34 0.22 -7.80
C GLU A 72 8.00 -0.89 -6.97
N ALA A 73 8.59 -0.55 -5.81
CA ALA A 73 9.16 -1.54 -4.91
C ALA A 73 8.08 -2.49 -4.35
N LEU A 74 6.91 -1.95 -3.98
CA LEU A 74 5.77 -2.77 -3.54
C LEU A 74 5.27 -3.70 -4.63
N THR A 75 5.10 -3.20 -5.87
CA THR A 75 4.71 -4.03 -7.02
C THR A 75 5.74 -5.13 -7.29
N ALA A 76 7.05 -4.82 -7.22
CA ALA A 76 8.10 -5.82 -7.41
C ALA A 76 8.09 -6.90 -6.33
N ILE A 77 7.81 -6.55 -5.08
CA ILE A 77 7.60 -7.53 -3.99
C ILE A 77 6.35 -8.36 -4.28
N GLY A 78 5.26 -7.72 -4.73
CA GLY A 78 4.03 -8.38 -5.13
C GLY A 78 4.24 -9.44 -6.21
N TYR A 79 5.02 -9.15 -7.26
CA TYR A 79 5.35 -10.15 -8.28
C TYR A 79 6.12 -11.36 -7.75
N LYS A 80 7.07 -11.14 -6.84
CA LYS A 80 7.81 -12.24 -6.19
C LYS A 80 6.90 -13.09 -5.30
N HIS A 81 5.93 -12.46 -4.62
CA HIS A 81 4.92 -13.17 -3.85
C HIS A 81 4.05 -14.05 -4.75
N ILE A 82 3.57 -13.50 -5.87
CA ILE A 82 2.80 -14.22 -6.88
C ILE A 82 3.59 -15.41 -7.41
N GLU A 83 4.84 -15.21 -7.84
CA GLU A 83 5.68 -16.29 -8.36
C GLU A 83 5.84 -17.44 -7.36
N ALA A 84 6.18 -17.13 -6.11
CA ALA A 84 6.34 -18.14 -5.05
C ALA A 84 5.02 -18.85 -4.73
N GLY A 85 3.92 -18.11 -4.68
CA GLY A 85 2.61 -18.63 -4.35
C GLY A 85 1.98 -19.46 -5.46
N THR A 86 2.16 -19.08 -6.72
CA THR A 86 1.75 -19.87 -7.89
C THR A 86 2.51 -21.19 -7.93
N LYS A 87 3.82 -21.19 -7.69
CA LYS A 87 4.60 -22.42 -7.62
C LYS A 87 4.10 -23.36 -6.51
N LEU A 88 3.83 -22.82 -5.32
CA LEU A 88 3.27 -23.60 -4.22
C LEU A 88 1.87 -24.16 -4.56
N SER A 89 1.02 -23.35 -5.20
CA SER A 89 -0.29 -23.77 -5.69
C SER A 89 -0.18 -24.95 -6.67
N GLU A 90 0.73 -24.85 -7.64
CA GLU A 90 0.99 -25.90 -8.62
C GLU A 90 1.48 -27.20 -7.98
N ASP A 91 2.43 -27.11 -7.03
CA ASP A 91 2.97 -28.28 -6.33
C ASP A 91 1.88 -28.96 -5.47
N CYS A 92 1.01 -28.18 -4.80
CA CYS A 92 -0.13 -28.69 -4.05
C CYS A 92 -1.19 -29.37 -4.94
N CYS A 93 -1.53 -28.75 -6.08
CA CYS A 93 -2.45 -29.34 -7.07
C CYS A 93 -1.86 -30.61 -7.70
N ARG A 94 -0.56 -30.61 -8.02
CA ARG A 94 0.14 -31.79 -8.54
C ARG A 94 0.11 -32.94 -7.53
N TYR A 95 0.44 -32.67 -6.27
CA TYR A 95 0.34 -33.68 -5.22
C TYR A 95 -1.07 -34.26 -5.10
N GLY A 96 -2.10 -33.41 -5.12
CA GLY A 96 -3.49 -33.84 -5.04
C GLY A 96 -3.95 -34.70 -6.24
N THR A 97 -3.44 -34.43 -7.43
CA THR A 97 -3.80 -35.16 -8.67
C THR A 97 -3.02 -36.46 -8.86
N GLU A 98 -1.78 -36.53 -8.42
CA GLU A 98 -0.94 -37.74 -8.54
C GLU A 98 -1.25 -38.79 -7.46
N ASN A 99 -1.77 -38.37 -6.30
CA ASN A 99 -2.06 -39.26 -5.17
C ASN A 99 -3.58 -39.51 -5.01
N ILE A 100 -4.20 -40.05 -6.07
CA ILE A 100 -5.66 -40.31 -6.17
C ILE A 100 -6.16 -41.34 -5.14
N SER A 101 -5.26 -42.07 -4.46
CA SER A 101 -5.65 -42.79 -3.25
C SER A 101 -6.36 -41.79 -2.33
N ASP A 102 -7.61 -42.08 -1.96
CA ASP A 102 -8.54 -41.15 -1.33
C ASP A 102 -8.05 -40.72 0.06
N THR A 103 -6.95 -39.98 0.13
CA THR A 103 -6.19 -39.62 1.32
C THR A 103 -6.54 -38.19 1.67
N MET A 104 -6.77 -37.96 2.95
CA MET A 104 -7.18 -36.65 3.47
C MET A 104 -6.17 -35.56 3.07
N LEU A 105 -4.87 -35.93 2.99
CA LEU A 105 -3.80 -35.03 2.60
C LEU A 105 -3.87 -34.64 1.12
N ALA A 106 -4.17 -35.56 0.19
CA ALA A 106 -4.29 -35.24 -1.23
C ALA A 106 -5.44 -34.26 -1.50
N LYS A 107 -6.60 -34.49 -0.87
CA LYS A 107 -7.76 -33.59 -0.94
C LYS A 107 -7.45 -32.22 -0.33
N ALA A 108 -6.85 -32.20 0.86
CA ALA A 108 -6.43 -30.97 1.53
C ALA A 108 -5.43 -30.15 0.70
N ALA A 109 -4.45 -30.81 0.09
CA ALA A 109 -3.48 -30.17 -0.78
C ALA A 109 -4.14 -29.55 -2.02
N ALA A 110 -5.06 -30.27 -2.68
CA ALA A 110 -5.79 -29.73 -3.83
C ALA A 110 -6.63 -28.49 -3.47
N ILE A 111 -7.36 -28.54 -2.34
CA ILE A 111 -8.18 -27.41 -1.85
C ILE A 111 -7.30 -26.21 -1.53
N TYR A 112 -6.19 -26.42 -0.82
CA TYR A 112 -5.25 -25.34 -0.50
C TYR A 112 -4.58 -24.76 -1.74
N GLY A 113 -4.21 -25.60 -2.71
CA GLY A 113 -3.62 -25.17 -3.98
C GLY A 113 -4.57 -24.27 -4.76
N ASP A 114 -5.84 -24.64 -4.87
CA ASP A 114 -6.87 -23.81 -5.51
C ASP A 114 -7.11 -22.49 -4.77
N ALA A 115 -7.20 -22.56 -3.44
CA ALA A 115 -7.31 -21.38 -2.57
C ALA A 115 -6.15 -20.40 -2.80
N ARG A 116 -4.92 -20.92 -2.89
CA ARG A 116 -3.72 -20.11 -3.12
C ARG A 116 -3.74 -19.45 -4.50
N LYS A 117 -4.23 -20.14 -5.54
CA LYS A 117 -4.40 -19.56 -6.88
C LYS A 117 -5.32 -18.34 -6.87
N HIS A 118 -6.41 -18.40 -6.10
CA HIS A 118 -7.30 -17.26 -5.92
C HIS A 118 -6.62 -16.09 -5.19
N VAL A 119 -5.82 -16.35 -4.16
CA VAL A 119 -5.05 -15.31 -3.45
C VAL A 119 -4.02 -14.63 -4.35
N GLU A 120 -3.33 -15.39 -5.20
CA GLU A 120 -2.38 -14.79 -6.13
C GLU A 120 -3.07 -13.91 -7.17
N LYS A 121 -4.26 -14.31 -7.64
CA LYS A 121 -5.06 -13.47 -8.54
C LYS A 121 -5.45 -12.13 -7.90
N GLU A 122 -5.91 -12.13 -6.64
CA GLU A 122 -6.21 -10.88 -5.93
C GLU A 122 -4.96 -9.99 -5.76
N THR A 123 -3.79 -10.61 -5.59
CA THR A 123 -2.50 -9.89 -5.49
C THR A 123 -2.07 -9.31 -6.84
N GLU A 124 -2.33 -10.03 -7.94
CA GLU A 124 -2.10 -9.56 -9.31
C GLU A 124 -3.02 -8.37 -9.64
N ASP A 125 -4.30 -8.50 -9.33
CA ASP A 125 -5.30 -7.44 -9.52
C ASP A 125 -4.94 -6.19 -8.70
N LEU A 126 -4.48 -6.36 -7.45
CA LEU A 126 -3.95 -5.27 -6.62
C LEU A 126 -2.79 -4.54 -7.31
N ASN A 127 -1.81 -5.29 -7.81
CA ASN A 127 -0.66 -4.72 -8.52
C ASN A 127 -1.09 -3.94 -9.77
N GLY A 128 -2.04 -4.48 -10.53
CA GLY A 128 -2.63 -3.81 -11.69
C GLY A 128 -3.35 -2.51 -11.33
N LEU A 129 -4.16 -2.53 -10.26
CA LEU A 129 -4.85 -1.34 -9.76
C LEU A 129 -3.87 -0.28 -9.24
N LEU A 130 -2.81 -0.68 -8.53
CA LEU A 130 -1.77 0.22 -8.07
C LEU A 130 -1.06 0.89 -9.26
N ALA A 131 -0.76 0.13 -10.32
CA ALA A 131 -0.16 0.67 -11.53
C ALA A 131 -1.08 1.70 -12.21
N ALA A 132 -2.31 1.30 -12.53
CA ALA A 132 -3.25 2.12 -13.27
C ALA A 132 -3.76 3.34 -12.49
N GLN A 133 -4.03 3.19 -11.20
CA GLN A 133 -4.62 4.27 -10.40
C GLN A 133 -3.58 5.23 -9.84
N VAL A 134 -2.31 4.82 -9.67
CA VAL A 134 -1.30 5.60 -8.95
C VAL A 134 -0.04 5.81 -9.79
N LEU A 135 0.64 4.74 -10.21
CA LEU A 135 1.95 4.85 -10.86
C LEU A 135 1.87 5.61 -12.19
N ASP A 136 1.00 5.18 -13.09
CA ASP A 136 0.96 5.74 -14.45
C ASP A 136 0.53 7.22 -14.48
N PRO A 137 -0.50 7.65 -13.72
CA PRO A 137 -0.85 9.07 -13.62
C PRO A 137 0.27 9.93 -13.04
N LEU A 138 0.99 9.44 -12.02
CA LEU A 138 2.10 10.19 -11.42
C LEU A 138 3.31 10.25 -12.35
N ARG A 139 3.64 9.16 -13.06
CA ARG A 139 4.71 9.14 -14.07
C ARG A 139 4.43 10.17 -15.16
N ALA A 140 3.23 10.14 -15.74
CA ALA A 140 2.81 11.08 -16.77
C ALA A 140 2.91 12.54 -16.30
N MET A 141 2.60 12.82 -15.03
CA MET A 141 2.73 14.15 -14.46
C MET A 141 4.19 14.58 -14.23
N VAL A 142 5.06 13.68 -13.79
CA VAL A 142 6.48 13.97 -13.51
C VAL A 142 7.29 14.17 -14.79
N THR A 143 6.90 13.50 -15.88
CA THR A 143 7.50 13.60 -17.22
C THR A 143 6.69 14.47 -18.17
N GLY A 144 5.66 15.17 -17.67
CA GLY A 144 4.74 15.93 -18.50
C GLY A 144 5.36 17.21 -19.03
N THR A 145 5.09 17.51 -20.31
CA THR A 145 5.52 18.76 -20.98
C THR A 145 5.13 20.03 -20.23
N PRO A 146 3.96 20.17 -19.56
CA PRO A 146 3.59 21.44 -18.92
C PRO A 146 4.55 21.87 -17.82
N LEU A 147 5.14 20.93 -17.07
CA LEU A 147 6.11 21.23 -16.03
C LEU A 147 7.45 21.69 -16.62
N GLU A 148 7.86 21.10 -17.73
CA GLU A 148 9.09 21.47 -18.44
C GLU A 148 8.94 22.86 -19.07
N ASP A 149 7.83 23.12 -19.77
CA ASP A 149 7.52 24.41 -20.37
C ASP A 149 7.47 25.54 -19.33
N ALA A 150 6.79 25.31 -18.20
CA ALA A 150 6.73 26.28 -17.11
C ALA A 150 8.12 26.59 -16.50
N ARG A 151 8.99 25.58 -16.41
CA ARG A 151 10.39 25.77 -15.95
C ARG A 151 11.23 26.52 -16.97
N HIS A 152 11.04 26.28 -18.26
CA HIS A 152 11.71 27.04 -19.31
C HIS A 152 11.31 28.51 -19.29
N LEU A 153 10.03 28.82 -19.08
CA LEU A 153 9.55 30.19 -18.89
C LEU A 153 10.21 30.87 -17.68
N ALA A 154 10.26 30.18 -16.53
CA ALA A 154 10.90 30.70 -15.32
C ALA A 154 12.41 30.94 -15.50
N GLN A 155 13.11 30.05 -16.21
CA GLN A 155 14.53 30.24 -16.54
C GLN A 155 14.74 31.44 -17.48
N ARG A 156 13.87 31.60 -18.49
CA ARG A 156 13.93 32.75 -19.41
C ARG A 156 13.69 34.06 -18.66
N TYR A 157 12.74 34.08 -17.72
CA TYR A 157 12.50 35.23 -16.84
C TYR A 157 13.73 35.55 -15.99
N SER A 158 14.36 34.54 -15.37
CA SER A 158 15.58 34.73 -14.58
C SER A 158 16.73 35.34 -15.40
N ARG A 159 16.93 34.89 -16.65
CA ARG A 159 17.92 35.50 -17.55
C ARG A 159 17.59 36.96 -17.87
N MET A 160 16.35 37.25 -18.21
CA MET A 160 15.91 38.61 -18.54
C MET A 160 16.03 39.57 -17.35
N ARG A 161 15.77 39.07 -16.13
CA ARG A 161 15.99 39.84 -14.90
C ARG A 161 17.46 40.16 -14.68
N GLN A 162 18.36 39.21 -14.91
CA GLN A 162 19.81 39.47 -14.85
C GLN A 162 20.24 40.52 -15.88
N GLU A 163 19.69 40.49 -17.09
CA GLU A 163 19.93 41.51 -18.12
C GLU A 163 19.40 42.89 -17.68
N ALA A 164 18.23 42.94 -17.06
CA ALA A 164 17.68 44.18 -16.50
C ALA A 164 18.55 44.72 -15.35
N GLU A 165 19.06 43.88 -14.46
CA GLU A 165 20.00 44.29 -13.40
C GLU A 165 21.29 44.90 -13.98
N VAL A 166 21.87 44.27 -15.02
CA VAL A 166 23.05 44.81 -15.70
C VAL A 166 22.73 46.15 -16.36
N GLN A 167 21.61 46.24 -17.07
CA GLN A 167 21.17 47.49 -17.71
C GLN A 167 20.92 48.60 -16.68
N ALA A 168 20.46 48.26 -15.46
CA ALA A 168 20.23 49.21 -14.39
C ALA A 168 21.53 49.88 -13.95
N THR A 169 22.58 49.07 -13.77
CA THR A 169 23.90 49.61 -13.44
C THR A 169 24.45 50.52 -14.55
N GLU A 170 24.15 50.21 -15.82
CA GLU A 170 24.57 51.04 -16.94
C GLU A 170 23.82 52.38 -16.97
N VAL A 171 22.50 52.37 -16.73
CA VAL A 171 21.71 53.61 -16.59
C VAL A 171 22.28 54.47 -15.48
N SER A 172 22.54 53.92 -14.29
CA SER A 172 23.14 54.68 -13.18
C SER A 172 24.52 55.27 -13.54
N LYS A 173 25.37 54.52 -14.26
CA LYS A 173 26.67 55.02 -14.74
C LYS A 173 26.50 56.17 -15.74
N ARG A 174 25.55 56.08 -16.67
CA ARG A 174 25.28 57.14 -17.67
C ARG A 174 24.67 58.37 -17.01
N GLN A 175 23.81 58.20 -16.01
CA GLN A 175 23.26 59.31 -15.22
C GLN A 175 24.37 60.08 -14.49
N ALA A 176 25.33 59.37 -13.87
CA ALA A 176 26.50 60.00 -13.25
C ALA A 176 27.33 60.81 -14.26
N ARG A 177 27.61 60.24 -15.45
CA ARG A 177 28.35 60.96 -16.52
C ARG A 177 27.64 62.20 -17.04
N VAL A 178 26.31 62.19 -17.11
CA VAL A 178 25.53 63.38 -17.49
C VAL A 178 25.59 64.44 -16.39
N ARG A 179 25.57 64.04 -15.10
CA ARG A 179 25.75 64.97 -13.97
C ARG A 179 27.13 65.62 -13.97
N GLU A 180 28.18 64.87 -14.35
CA GLU A 180 29.55 65.38 -14.47
C GLU A 180 29.72 66.29 -15.70
N SER A 181 29.13 65.92 -16.83
CA SER A 181 29.32 66.60 -18.12
C SER A 181 28.04 66.53 -18.98
N PRO A 182 27.15 67.54 -18.89
CA PRO A 182 25.85 67.57 -19.55
C PRO A 182 25.95 67.98 -21.04
N ILE A 183 26.75 67.24 -21.81
CA ILE A 183 26.91 67.42 -23.26
C ILE A 183 25.79 66.66 -23.99
N PRO A 184 25.25 67.16 -25.12
CA PRO A 184 24.18 66.50 -25.88
C PRO A 184 24.43 65.02 -26.19
N GLU A 185 25.69 64.62 -26.43
CA GLU A 185 26.07 63.22 -26.66
C GLU A 185 25.84 62.32 -25.44
N ASN A 186 26.21 62.78 -24.24
CA ASN A 186 26.02 62.03 -23.00
C ASN A 186 24.53 61.89 -22.66
N VAL A 187 23.76 62.94 -22.90
CA VAL A 187 22.30 62.96 -22.72
C VAL A 187 21.62 61.98 -23.68
N ALA A 188 21.99 61.98 -24.97
CA ALA A 188 21.47 61.02 -25.94
C ALA A 188 21.80 59.56 -25.56
N LYS A 189 23.03 59.31 -25.10
CA LYS A 189 23.48 58.00 -24.60
C LYS A 189 22.73 57.53 -23.36
N LEU A 190 22.34 58.45 -22.47
CA LEU A 190 21.51 58.14 -21.30
C LEU A 190 20.09 57.77 -21.74
N HIS A 191 19.45 58.59 -22.58
CA HIS A 191 18.10 58.31 -23.07
C HIS A 191 18.01 56.98 -23.81
N ALA A 192 19.03 56.61 -24.61
CA ALA A 192 19.08 55.30 -25.26
C ALA A 192 19.16 54.13 -24.24
N ALA A 193 19.93 54.30 -23.16
CA ALA A 193 20.04 53.30 -22.09
C ALA A 193 18.74 53.17 -21.28
N GLU A 194 18.05 54.30 -21.03
CA GLU A 194 16.75 54.35 -20.35
C GLU A 194 15.64 53.73 -21.22
N ALA A 195 15.62 53.99 -22.53
CA ALA A 195 14.67 53.37 -23.45
C ALA A 195 14.82 51.84 -23.48
N LYS A 196 16.07 51.34 -23.56
CA LYS A 196 16.36 49.90 -23.49
C LYS A 196 15.94 49.29 -22.14
N MET A 197 16.12 50.03 -21.04
CA MET A 197 15.64 49.61 -19.73
C MET A 197 14.12 49.48 -19.68
N GLN A 198 13.39 50.46 -20.23
CA GLN A 198 11.93 50.42 -20.28
C GLN A 198 11.42 49.22 -21.08
N GLU A 199 12.04 48.93 -22.22
CA GLU A 199 11.74 47.74 -23.03
C GLU A 199 11.97 46.43 -22.26
N LEU A 200 13.13 46.30 -21.60
CA LEU A 200 13.43 45.12 -20.77
C LEU A 200 12.42 44.95 -19.63
N LYS A 201 12.05 46.03 -18.95
CA LYS A 201 11.03 46.00 -17.88
C LYS A 201 9.67 45.53 -18.40
N ALA A 202 9.24 46.04 -19.56
CA ALA A 202 7.97 45.65 -20.17
C ALA A 202 7.97 44.15 -20.56
N ASN A 203 9.02 43.70 -21.24
CA ASN A 203 9.16 42.29 -21.63
C ASN A 203 9.24 41.36 -20.40
N MET A 204 9.96 41.77 -19.36
CA MET A 204 10.10 41.02 -18.11
C MET A 204 8.77 40.91 -17.36
N ALA A 205 7.97 41.98 -17.37
CA ALA A 205 6.65 41.98 -16.73
C ALA A 205 5.69 40.99 -17.41
N VAL A 206 5.67 40.94 -18.76
CA VAL A 206 4.86 39.97 -19.52
C VAL A 206 5.32 38.54 -19.25
N LEU A 207 6.62 38.28 -19.43
CA LEU A 207 7.19 36.95 -19.24
C LEU A 207 7.04 36.45 -17.79
N GLY A 208 7.18 37.34 -16.81
CA GLY A 208 6.99 37.01 -15.40
C GLY A 208 5.54 36.65 -15.09
N LYS A 209 4.56 37.32 -15.71
CA LYS A 209 3.13 36.95 -15.58
C LYS A 209 2.89 35.57 -16.16
N GLU A 210 3.36 35.31 -17.39
CA GLU A 210 3.23 34.01 -18.07
C GLU A 210 3.88 32.88 -17.26
N ALA A 211 5.13 33.05 -16.83
CA ALA A 211 5.85 32.07 -16.03
C ALA A 211 5.14 31.79 -14.70
N SER A 212 4.61 32.84 -14.04
CA SER A 212 3.92 32.70 -12.75
C SER A 212 2.60 31.95 -12.91
N ALA A 213 1.84 32.25 -13.95
CA ALA A 213 0.57 31.59 -14.25
C ALA A 213 0.80 30.11 -14.61
N ALA A 214 1.80 29.82 -15.44
CA ALA A 214 2.15 28.46 -15.83
C ALA A 214 2.61 27.63 -14.63
N LEU A 215 3.53 28.14 -13.80
CA LEU A 215 3.98 27.41 -12.61
C LEU A 215 2.87 27.24 -11.56
N ALA A 216 2.00 28.23 -11.36
CA ALA A 216 0.86 28.11 -10.44
C ALA A 216 -0.15 27.06 -10.91
N ALA A 217 -0.43 27.01 -12.22
CA ALA A 217 -1.29 25.98 -12.80
C ALA A 217 -0.70 24.57 -12.62
N VAL A 218 0.61 24.43 -12.88
CA VAL A 218 1.33 23.17 -12.66
C VAL A 218 1.32 22.77 -11.18
N GLU A 219 1.59 23.69 -10.25
CA GLU A 219 1.54 23.43 -8.82
C GLU A 219 0.15 22.94 -8.38
N ALA A 220 -0.90 23.64 -8.79
CA ALA A 220 -2.27 23.27 -8.46
C ALA A 220 -2.63 21.88 -9.01
N GLN A 221 -2.23 21.58 -10.25
CA GLN A 221 -2.43 20.26 -10.86
C GLN A 221 -1.63 19.18 -10.09
N GLN A 222 -0.37 19.46 -9.74
CA GLN A 222 0.46 18.56 -8.96
C GLN A 222 -0.17 18.23 -7.62
N GLN A 223 -0.60 19.23 -6.86
CA GLN A 223 -1.23 19.04 -5.56
C GLN A 223 -2.53 18.24 -5.68
N ARG A 224 -3.42 18.64 -6.59
CA ARG A 224 -4.72 17.98 -6.79
C ARG A 224 -4.56 16.52 -7.20
N LEU A 225 -3.73 16.26 -8.21
CA LEU A 225 -3.56 14.90 -8.72
C LEU A 225 -2.87 14.03 -7.67
N THR A 226 -1.78 14.49 -7.05
CA THR A 226 -1.07 13.73 -6.02
C THR A 226 -1.98 13.41 -4.83
N PHE A 227 -2.77 14.37 -4.37
CA PHE A 227 -3.74 14.14 -3.31
C PHE A 227 -4.77 13.08 -3.70
N GLN A 228 -5.33 13.16 -4.91
CA GLN A 228 -6.27 12.15 -5.40
C GLN A 228 -5.64 10.75 -5.44
N ARG A 229 -4.37 10.63 -5.85
CA ARG A 229 -3.67 9.34 -5.89
C ARG A 229 -3.40 8.77 -4.49
N LEU A 230 -3.04 9.63 -3.54
CA LEU A 230 -2.91 9.24 -2.13
C LEU A 230 -4.24 8.75 -1.57
N VAL A 231 -5.34 9.44 -1.87
CA VAL A 231 -6.68 8.99 -1.45
C VAL A 231 -7.04 7.64 -2.06
N SER A 232 -6.72 7.38 -3.34
CA SER A 232 -6.96 6.05 -3.94
C SER A 232 -6.11 4.92 -3.36
N LEU A 233 -4.94 5.23 -2.79
CA LEU A 233 -4.09 4.24 -2.12
C LEU A 233 -4.69 3.75 -0.79
N VAL A 234 -5.38 4.63 -0.06
CA VAL A 234 -5.90 4.33 1.29
C VAL A 234 -6.84 3.11 1.30
N PRO A 235 -7.88 3.02 0.45
CA PRO A 235 -8.77 1.86 0.46
C PRO A 235 -8.17 0.64 -0.23
N LEU A 236 -7.23 0.83 -1.17
CA LEU A 236 -6.75 -0.22 -2.07
C LEU A 236 -6.10 -1.39 -1.32
N LEU A 237 -5.25 -1.12 -0.32
CA LEU A 237 -4.56 -2.17 0.44
C LEU A 237 -5.50 -2.92 1.42
N PRO A 238 -6.36 -2.22 2.21
CA PRO A 238 -7.31 -2.89 3.09
C PRO A 238 -8.35 -3.73 2.36
N THR A 239 -8.89 -3.27 1.22
CA THR A 239 -9.93 -4.02 0.51
C THR A 239 -9.42 -5.37 0.02
N THR A 240 -8.23 -5.40 -0.58
CA THR A 240 -7.64 -6.65 -1.06
C THR A 240 -7.23 -7.56 0.09
N SER A 241 -6.73 -6.99 1.19
CA SER A 241 -6.41 -7.76 2.40
C SER A 241 -7.66 -8.44 2.99
N VAL A 242 -8.80 -7.75 3.00
CA VAL A 242 -10.09 -8.30 3.45
C VAL A 242 -10.61 -9.38 2.51
N GLN A 243 -10.48 -9.18 1.18
CA GLN A 243 -10.86 -10.19 0.18
C GLN A 243 -10.04 -11.48 0.33
N VAL A 244 -8.73 -11.36 0.47
CA VAL A 244 -7.82 -12.50 0.72
C VAL A 244 -8.18 -13.22 2.01
N LEU A 245 -8.44 -12.48 3.09
CA LEU A 245 -8.84 -13.07 4.37
C LEU A 245 -10.15 -13.85 4.26
N TRP A 246 -11.14 -13.29 3.55
CA TRP A 246 -12.42 -13.93 3.32
C TRP A 246 -12.27 -15.22 2.50
N LEU A 247 -11.48 -15.20 1.42
CA LEU A 247 -11.17 -16.38 0.62
C LEU A 247 -10.53 -17.47 1.49
N MET A 248 -9.48 -17.13 2.24
CA MET A 248 -8.81 -18.08 3.14
C MET A 248 -9.75 -18.69 4.19
N ALA A 249 -10.67 -17.89 4.74
CA ALA A 249 -11.66 -18.37 5.70
C ALA A 249 -12.65 -19.37 5.05
N LEU A 250 -13.09 -19.13 3.81
CA LEU A 250 -13.99 -20.02 3.08
C LEU A 250 -13.35 -21.40 2.88
N PHE A 251 -12.11 -21.44 2.38
CA PHE A 251 -11.39 -22.68 2.15
C PHE A 251 -11.04 -23.42 3.45
N TYR A 252 -10.73 -22.69 4.52
CA TYR A 252 -10.52 -23.27 5.84
C TYR A 252 -11.77 -24.02 6.35
N MET A 253 -12.95 -23.42 6.19
CA MET A 253 -14.21 -24.07 6.58
C MET A 253 -14.47 -25.33 5.76
N GLN A 254 -14.17 -25.31 4.47
CA GLN A 254 -14.27 -26.50 3.62
C GLN A 254 -13.35 -27.63 4.10
N MET A 255 -12.08 -27.32 4.41
CA MET A 255 -11.11 -28.32 4.89
C MET A 255 -11.51 -28.93 6.24
N ILE A 256 -12.09 -28.15 7.16
CA ILE A 256 -12.59 -28.67 8.44
C ILE A 256 -13.80 -29.56 8.24
N SER A 257 -14.76 -29.13 7.40
CA SER A 257 -15.96 -29.93 7.13
C SER A 257 -15.58 -31.29 6.54
N ASP A 258 -14.64 -31.32 5.60
CA ASP A 258 -14.09 -32.56 5.03
C ASP A 258 -13.40 -33.45 6.07
N LYS A 259 -12.64 -32.84 6.98
CA LYS A 259 -12.00 -33.56 8.10
C LYS A 259 -13.05 -34.22 9.00
N GLN A 260 -14.06 -33.45 9.42
CA GLN A 260 -15.10 -33.93 10.32
C GLN A 260 -15.95 -35.05 9.70
N GLN A 261 -16.27 -34.95 8.41
CA GLN A 261 -17.02 -35.98 7.69
C GLN A 261 -16.25 -37.30 7.60
N ARG A 262 -14.91 -37.28 7.52
CA ARG A 262 -14.09 -38.49 7.52
C ARG A 262 -13.81 -39.09 8.89
N GLU A 263 -13.62 -38.26 9.91
CA GLU A 263 -13.53 -38.75 11.29
C GLU A 263 -14.84 -39.41 11.72
N ALA A 264 -15.97 -38.94 11.19
CA ALA A 264 -17.29 -39.53 11.38
C ALA A 264 -17.55 -40.79 10.51
N ALA A 265 -16.64 -41.22 9.63
CA ALA A 265 -16.83 -42.40 8.79
C ALA A 265 -16.13 -43.65 9.36
N PRO A 266 -16.73 -44.85 9.27
CA PRO A 266 -16.11 -46.08 9.73
C PRO A 266 -14.86 -46.43 8.90
N PRO A 267 -13.84 -47.05 9.51
CA PRO A 267 -12.57 -47.33 8.83
C PRO A 267 -12.76 -48.33 7.66
N VAL A 268 -12.30 -47.95 6.47
CA VAL A 268 -12.25 -48.83 5.30
C VAL A 268 -10.98 -49.66 5.36
N ILE A 269 -11.08 -50.96 5.68
CA ILE A 269 -9.98 -51.91 5.48
C ILE A 269 -9.85 -52.14 3.97
N PRO A 270 -8.65 -52.02 3.36
CA PRO A 270 -8.44 -52.44 1.98
C PRO A 270 -8.63 -53.95 1.88
N SER A 271 -9.61 -54.40 1.09
CA SER A 271 -9.81 -55.81 0.74
C SER A 271 -8.69 -56.27 -0.19
N THR A 272 -7.47 -56.47 0.32
CA THR A 272 -6.36 -57.15 -0.37
C THR A 272 -5.22 -57.40 0.61
N VAL A 273 -5.37 -58.39 1.49
CA VAL A 273 -4.20 -59.08 2.05
C VAL A 273 -4.61 -60.51 2.41
N THR A 274 -4.03 -61.45 1.66
CA THR A 274 -3.84 -62.85 2.02
C THR A 274 -3.30 -62.98 3.45
N PRO A 275 -3.69 -64.01 4.21
CA PRO A 275 -3.27 -64.15 5.60
C PRO A 275 -1.80 -64.54 5.65
N LEU A 276 -0.94 -63.59 6.02
CA LEU A 276 0.37 -63.90 6.59
C LEU A 276 0.38 -63.45 8.04
N GLU A 277 0.43 -64.46 8.91
CA GLU A 277 0.64 -64.33 10.34
C GLU A 277 1.89 -63.49 10.65
N ASN A 278 1.75 -62.49 11.52
CA ASN A 278 2.60 -62.28 12.69
C ASN A 278 2.36 -60.89 13.30
N GLY A 279 1.81 -60.88 14.52
CA GLY A 279 1.63 -59.68 15.32
C GLY A 279 0.67 -59.95 16.48
N SER A 280 1.18 -60.53 17.57
CA SER A 280 0.47 -60.68 18.83
C SER A 280 0.24 -59.31 19.46
N GLU A 281 -0.71 -58.53 18.93
CA GLU A 281 -1.41 -57.53 19.72
C GLU A 281 -2.41 -58.31 20.58
N LYS A 282 -2.24 -58.27 21.91
CA LYS A 282 -3.21 -58.85 22.85
C LYS A 282 -4.57 -58.18 22.65
N THR A 283 -5.40 -58.75 21.77
CA THR A 283 -6.77 -58.30 21.51
C THR A 283 -7.56 -58.45 22.80
N THR A 284 -7.70 -57.35 23.54
CA THR A 284 -8.34 -57.37 24.84
C THR A 284 -9.83 -57.18 24.60
N TYR A 285 -10.54 -58.28 24.38
CA TYR A 285 -11.99 -58.27 24.22
C TYR A 285 -12.65 -57.74 25.51
N PHE A 286 -13.67 -56.90 25.36
CA PHE A 286 -14.49 -56.47 26.48
C PHE A 286 -15.96 -56.37 26.09
N LEU A 287 -16.82 -56.54 27.08
CA LEU A 287 -18.25 -56.38 26.91
C LEU A 287 -18.62 -54.90 27.02
N ALA A 288 -19.47 -54.42 26.14
CA ALA A 288 -20.09 -53.11 26.23
C ALA A 288 -21.61 -53.22 26.06
N GLU A 289 -22.35 -52.24 26.57
CA GLU A 289 -23.80 -52.11 26.37
C GLU A 289 -24.07 -50.84 25.56
N ALA A 290 -24.94 -50.92 24.55
CA ALA A 290 -25.34 -49.77 23.76
C ALA A 290 -26.18 -48.81 24.60
N THR A 291 -25.70 -47.57 24.76
CA THR A 291 -26.40 -46.49 25.45
C THR A 291 -27.21 -45.62 24.49
N HIS A 292 -26.91 -45.68 23.19
CA HIS A 292 -27.58 -44.94 22.13
C HIS A 292 -27.88 -45.87 20.95
N PRO A 293 -29.00 -45.66 20.22
CA PRO A 293 -29.26 -46.40 19.00
C PRO A 293 -28.30 -45.96 17.89
N PHE A 294 -27.88 -46.90 17.05
CA PHE A 294 -27.09 -46.64 15.85
C PHE A 294 -27.67 -47.46 14.70
N TYR A 295 -27.93 -46.83 13.56
CA TYR A 295 -28.45 -47.51 12.38
C TYR A 295 -27.34 -47.57 11.35
N ALA A 296 -26.90 -48.79 11.02
CA ALA A 296 -25.88 -49.00 9.99
C ALA A 296 -26.38 -48.48 8.64
N GLU A 297 -25.56 -47.67 7.99
CA GLU A 297 -25.78 -47.18 6.62
C GLU A 297 -25.02 -48.02 5.58
N SER A 298 -24.12 -48.90 6.04
CA SER A 298 -23.33 -49.80 5.20
C SER A 298 -23.23 -51.21 5.80
N ASP A 299 -22.95 -52.20 4.97
CA ASP A 299 -22.74 -53.60 5.41
C ASP A 299 -21.50 -53.79 6.30
N LYS A 300 -20.66 -52.74 6.44
CA LYS A 300 -19.49 -52.73 7.32
C LYS A 300 -19.82 -52.22 8.72
N GLU A 301 -20.99 -51.63 8.91
CA GLU A 301 -21.45 -51.08 10.17
C GLU A 301 -22.37 -52.05 10.91
N LEU A 302 -22.39 -51.94 12.24
CA LEU A 302 -23.23 -52.77 13.10
C LEU A 302 -24.34 -51.92 13.71
N SER A 303 -25.58 -52.12 13.29
CA SER A 303 -26.73 -51.47 13.92
C SER A 303 -26.86 -51.89 15.39
N LEU A 304 -27.06 -50.92 16.27
CA LEU A 304 -27.24 -51.11 17.72
C LEU A 304 -28.60 -50.58 18.16
N ALA A 305 -29.30 -51.34 18.99
CA ALA A 305 -30.42 -50.83 19.78
C ALA A 305 -29.95 -50.57 21.22
N VAL A 306 -30.55 -49.59 21.90
CA VAL A 306 -30.24 -49.32 23.32
C VAL A 306 -30.48 -50.58 24.15
N GLY A 307 -29.51 -50.93 24.99
CA GLY A 307 -29.53 -52.15 25.81
C GLY A 307 -28.90 -53.38 25.13
N ASP A 308 -28.49 -53.28 23.86
CA ASP A 308 -27.77 -54.37 23.19
C ASP A 308 -26.39 -54.58 23.84
N PHE A 309 -26.01 -55.84 24.05
CA PHE A 309 -24.69 -56.22 24.53
C PHE A 309 -23.76 -56.56 23.36
N ILE A 310 -22.62 -55.89 23.30
CA ILE A 310 -21.64 -55.97 22.22
C ILE A 310 -20.33 -56.51 22.77
N VAL A 311 -19.78 -57.53 22.11
CA VAL A 311 -18.40 -57.95 22.35
C VAL A 311 -17.49 -57.07 21.52
N VAL A 312 -16.86 -56.08 22.16
CA VAL A 312 -15.93 -55.16 21.50
C VAL A 312 -14.59 -55.86 21.30
N ARG A 313 -14.14 -55.90 20.05
CA ARG A 313 -12.93 -56.61 19.62
C ARG A 313 -11.78 -55.63 19.37
N LYS A 314 -12.10 -54.43 18.88
CA LYS A 314 -11.12 -53.41 18.54
C LYS A 314 -11.69 -52.02 18.80
N VAL A 315 -10.87 -51.12 19.35
CA VAL A 315 -11.20 -49.70 19.53
C VAL A 315 -10.15 -48.89 18.78
N MET A 316 -10.60 -48.06 17.85
CA MET A 316 -9.73 -47.18 17.06
C MET A 316 -9.63 -45.79 17.71
N PRO A 317 -8.46 -45.13 17.65
CA PRO A 317 -8.31 -43.74 18.11
C PRO A 317 -9.22 -42.74 17.39
N SER A 318 -9.77 -43.08 16.22
CA SER A 318 -10.74 -42.28 15.46
C SER A 318 -12.13 -42.22 16.09
N GLY A 319 -12.35 -42.89 17.22
CA GLY A 319 -13.65 -42.93 17.90
C GLY A 319 -14.56 -44.07 17.43
N TRP A 320 -14.12 -44.94 16.53
CA TRP A 320 -14.86 -46.12 16.08
C TRP A 320 -14.43 -47.40 16.80
N SER A 321 -15.39 -48.27 17.10
CA SER A 321 -15.17 -49.59 17.67
C SER A 321 -15.72 -50.67 16.75
N GLU A 322 -15.00 -51.79 16.64
CA GLU A 322 -15.47 -53.00 15.98
C GLU A 322 -15.92 -53.99 17.05
N GLY A 323 -17.09 -54.58 16.84
CA GLY A 323 -17.62 -55.58 17.74
C GLY A 323 -18.64 -56.47 17.08
N GLU A 324 -19.16 -57.40 17.87
CA GLU A 324 -20.20 -58.33 17.46
C GLU A 324 -21.41 -58.22 18.39
N CYS A 325 -22.60 -58.15 17.79
CA CYS A 325 -23.87 -58.18 18.49
C CYS A 325 -24.86 -59.05 17.69
N LYS A 326 -25.58 -59.95 18.36
CA LYS A 326 -26.62 -60.82 17.73
C LYS A 326 -26.14 -61.58 16.49
N GLY A 327 -24.89 -62.05 16.49
CA GLY A 327 -24.29 -62.79 15.39
C GLY A 327 -23.90 -61.94 14.16
N LYS A 328 -23.98 -60.61 14.26
CA LYS A 328 -23.49 -59.68 13.25
C LYS A 328 -22.28 -58.93 13.78
N SER A 329 -21.25 -58.79 12.94
CA SER A 329 -20.06 -58.01 13.24
C SER A 329 -20.00 -56.76 12.37
N GLY A 330 -19.50 -55.67 12.93
CA GLY A 330 -19.33 -54.42 12.20
C GLY A 330 -18.85 -53.30 13.10
N TRP A 331 -18.69 -52.13 12.48
CA TRP A 331 -18.22 -50.91 13.13
C TRP A 331 -19.37 -50.10 13.70
N PHE A 332 -19.15 -49.47 14.85
CA PHE A 332 -20.07 -48.52 15.48
C PHE A 332 -19.29 -47.44 16.23
N PRO A 333 -19.88 -46.26 16.51
CA PRO A 333 -19.23 -45.21 17.29
C PRO A 333 -18.97 -45.66 18.73
N SER A 334 -17.73 -45.54 19.20
CA SER A 334 -17.32 -45.97 20.54
C SER A 334 -18.05 -45.22 21.65
N ALA A 335 -18.47 -43.98 21.38
CA ALA A 335 -19.23 -43.16 22.32
C ALA A 335 -20.67 -43.67 22.55
N TYR A 336 -21.17 -44.58 21.69
CA TYR A 336 -22.54 -45.07 21.75
C TYR A 336 -22.68 -46.32 22.63
N VAL A 337 -21.57 -46.80 23.18
CA VAL A 337 -21.52 -47.97 24.05
C VAL A 337 -20.75 -47.67 25.33
N GLU A 338 -21.13 -48.30 26.43
CA GLU A 338 -20.45 -48.19 27.72
C GLU A 338 -19.86 -49.54 28.12
N ARG A 339 -18.60 -49.58 28.57
CA ARG A 339 -17.95 -50.82 29.00
C ARG A 339 -18.64 -51.40 30.24
N ARG A 340 -19.03 -52.67 30.16
CA ARG A 340 -19.62 -53.43 31.27
C ARG A 340 -18.66 -54.52 31.76
N GLN A 341 -18.59 -54.70 33.08
CA GLN A 341 -17.76 -55.75 33.69
C GLN A 341 -18.46 -57.10 33.79
N ARG A 342 -19.81 -57.15 33.71
CA ARG A 342 -20.66 -58.36 33.77
C ARG A 342 -21.96 -58.14 32.97
N ILE A 343 -22.49 -59.19 32.34
CA ILE A 343 -23.86 -59.20 31.82
C ILE A 343 -24.80 -59.24 33.04
N PRO A 344 -25.77 -58.33 33.20
CA PRO A 344 -26.78 -58.47 34.23
C PRO A 344 -27.51 -59.79 34.04
N THR A 345 -27.46 -60.68 35.03
CA THR A 345 -28.34 -61.85 35.10
C THR A 345 -29.77 -61.33 35.13
N ALA A 346 -30.53 -61.60 34.06
CA ALA A 346 -31.96 -61.31 34.01
C ALA A 346 -32.66 -62.09 35.13
N ASN A 347 -33.34 -61.36 36.02
CA ASN A 347 -34.36 -61.90 36.92
C ASN A 347 -35.73 -61.66 36.31
#